data_AF-A0AA40WEM3-F1
#
_entry.id   AF-A0AA40WEM3-F1
#
_cell.length_a   1.000
_cell.length_b   1.000
_cell.length_c   1.000
_cell.angle_alpha   90.00
_cell.angle_beta   90.00
_cell.angle_gamma   90.00
#
_symmetry.space_group_name_H-M   'P 1'
#
loop_
_entity.id
_entity.type
_entity.pdbx_description
1 polymer ?
#
loop_
_entity_poly.entity_id
_entity_poly.type
_entity_poly.pdbx_seq_one_letter_code
_entity_poly.pdbx_strand_id
1 'polypeptide(L)'
;GKKVEIVGAELHFFEPAIPFFEKALLLKPVDQQLLFETALAYANASKDRGWETVRRQIAIDLFTHLTIQDPRDSRFPFQLALIYFDSSMSDSSWEGESAGFHDQDKALRILVDIIKKEYKNVPARFAKANFLYRLGRTEDSKEEYLKVKKTIEELNDAGLVRGGLEKNDSYQNVLQNLKKIEESSLKAE
;
A
#
# COMPACT_ATOMS: atom_id res chain seq x y z
N GLY A 1 -24.42 1.70 30.93
CA GLY A 1 -23.81 0.77 29.94
C GLY A 1 -22.32 0.80 30.11
N LYS A 2 -21.66 -0.36 30.15
CA LYS A 2 -20.21 -0.47 30.37
C LYS A 2 -19.46 0.30 29.27
N LYS A 3 -18.56 1.21 29.66
CA LYS A 3 -17.50 1.73 28.79
C LYS A 3 -16.61 0.54 28.43
N VAL A 4 -16.57 0.20 27.15
CA VAL A 4 -15.52 -0.67 26.62
C VAL A 4 -14.30 0.23 26.44
N GLU A 5 -13.32 0.09 27.31
CA GLU A 5 -11.97 0.59 27.04
C GLU A 5 -11.33 -0.37 26.04
N ILE A 6 -11.19 0.07 24.79
CA ILE A 6 -10.38 -0.61 23.79
C ILE A 6 -9.00 0.05 23.84
N VAL A 7 -8.08 -0.61 24.53
CA VAL A 7 -6.66 -0.27 24.53
C VAL A 7 -6.01 -0.99 23.35
N GLY A 8 -5.41 -0.25 22.41
CA GLY A 8 -4.37 -0.82 21.53
C GLY A 8 -4.61 -0.89 20.02
N ALA A 9 -5.46 -0.05 19.43
CA ALA A 9 -5.38 0.26 18.01
C ALA A 9 -5.64 1.76 17.84
N GLU A 10 -4.77 2.49 17.16
CA GLU A 10 -5.10 3.83 16.69
C GLU A 10 -6.38 3.71 15.87
N LEU A 11 -7.52 4.13 16.44
CA LEU A 11 -8.78 4.19 15.72
C LEU A 11 -8.64 5.31 14.68
N HIS A 12 -8.08 4.96 13.54
CA HIS A 12 -8.22 5.77 12.34
C HIS A 12 -9.68 5.65 11.92
N PHE A 13 -10.53 6.56 12.39
CA PHE A 13 -11.86 6.69 11.82
C PHE A 13 -11.71 7.51 10.54
N PHE A 14 -11.51 6.87 9.40
CA PHE A 14 -11.56 7.58 8.11
C PHE A 14 -13.02 7.86 7.69
N GLU A 15 -13.96 7.11 8.24
CA GLU A 15 -15.40 7.27 8.00
C GLU A 15 -15.92 8.71 8.21
N PRO A 16 -15.61 9.43 9.31
CA PRO A 16 -16.06 10.80 9.51
C PRO A 16 -15.46 11.81 8.52
N ALA A 17 -14.39 11.45 7.79
CA ALA A 17 -13.79 12.32 6.78
C ALA A 17 -14.58 12.33 5.47
N ILE A 18 -15.28 11.24 5.13
CA ILE A 18 -16.00 11.08 3.85
C ILE A 18 -16.94 12.25 3.57
N PRO A 19 -17.82 12.69 4.51
CA PRO A 19 -18.75 13.79 4.23
C PRO A 19 -18.05 15.13 3.91
N PHE A 20 -16.84 15.35 4.40
CA PHE A 20 -16.07 16.55 4.08
C PHE A 20 -15.51 16.51 2.66
N PHE A 21 -15.03 15.35 2.22
CA PHE A 21 -14.61 15.15 0.83
C PHE A 21 -15.77 15.24 -0.15
N GLU A 22 -16.91 14.60 0.15
CA GLU A 22 -18.13 14.69 -0.65
C GLU A 22 -18.60 16.15 -0.76
N LYS A 23 -18.61 16.90 0.35
CA LYS A 23 -18.93 18.32 0.35
C LYS A 23 -17.92 19.14 -0.46
N ALA A 24 -16.63 18.82 -0.39
CA ALA A 24 -15.60 19.51 -1.16
C ALA A 24 -15.79 19.30 -2.68
N LEU A 25 -16.11 18.07 -3.11
CA LEU A 25 -16.41 17.75 -4.51
C LEU A 25 -17.61 18.53 -5.06
N LEU A 26 -18.56 18.92 -4.21
CA LEU A 26 -19.72 19.73 -4.60
C LEU A 26 -19.42 21.24 -4.66
N LEU A 27 -18.46 21.72 -3.86
CA LEU A 27 -18.25 23.16 -3.62
C LEU A 27 -17.00 23.72 -4.27
N LYS A 28 -16.08 22.88 -4.75
CA LYS A 28 -14.79 23.28 -5.29
C LYS A 28 -14.64 22.76 -6.72
N PRO A 29 -13.83 23.45 -7.57
CA PRO A 29 -13.37 22.85 -8.81
C PRO A 29 -12.72 21.50 -8.51
N VAL A 30 -13.18 20.45 -9.19
CA VAL A 30 -12.64 19.11 -9.02
C VAL A 30 -11.27 19.07 -9.68
N ASP A 31 -10.23 18.87 -8.88
CA ASP A 31 -8.87 18.66 -9.35
C ASP A 31 -8.35 17.24 -9.00
N GLN A 32 -7.22 16.90 -9.60
CA GLN A 32 -6.57 15.59 -9.45
C GLN A 32 -6.20 15.28 -8.00
N GLN A 33 -5.81 16.28 -7.21
CA GLN A 33 -5.43 16.09 -5.81
C GLN A 33 -6.66 15.84 -4.94
N LEU A 34 -7.75 16.59 -5.13
CA LEU A 34 -8.99 16.39 -4.40
C LEU A 34 -9.58 14.99 -4.67
N LEU A 35 -9.57 14.54 -5.93
CA LEU A 35 -9.99 13.18 -6.28
C LEU A 35 -9.09 12.12 -5.65
N PHE A 36 -7.77 12.34 -5.64
CA PHE A 36 -6.80 11.43 -5.02
C PHE A 36 -7.04 11.27 -3.51
N GLU A 37 -7.18 12.38 -2.77
CA GLU A 37 -7.45 12.36 -1.33
C GLU A 37 -8.81 11.75 -1.00
N THR A 38 -9.82 12.02 -1.84
CA THR A 38 -11.15 11.40 -1.69
C THR A 38 -11.08 9.89 -1.88
N ALA A 39 -10.35 9.42 -2.90
CA ALA A 39 -10.15 8.00 -3.14
C ALA A 39 -9.42 7.30 -1.99
N LEU A 40 -8.40 7.95 -1.41
CA LEU A 40 -7.72 7.46 -0.20
C LEU A 40 -8.67 7.39 1.01
N ALA A 41 -9.51 8.39 1.22
CA ALA A 41 -10.46 8.40 2.32
C ALA A 41 -11.45 7.22 2.22
N TYR A 42 -11.99 6.96 1.02
CA TYR A 42 -12.86 5.80 0.79
C TYR A 42 -12.11 4.46 0.96
N ALA A 43 -10.87 4.35 0.45
CA ALA A 43 -10.08 3.13 0.58
C ALA A 43 -9.82 2.78 2.05
N ASN A 44 -9.40 3.77 2.85
CA ASN A 44 -9.11 3.54 4.26
C ASN A 44 -10.38 3.31 5.08
N ALA A 45 -11.46 4.06 4.84
CA ALA A 45 -12.74 3.82 5.53
C ALA A 45 -13.34 2.45 5.18
N SER A 46 -13.10 1.96 3.96
CA SER A 46 -13.42 0.58 3.57
C SER A 46 -12.58 -0.41 4.38
N LYS A 47 -11.26 -0.22 4.43
CA LYS A 47 -10.31 -1.06 5.18
C LYS A 47 -10.64 -1.15 6.67
N ASP A 48 -11.02 -0.05 7.32
CA ASP A 48 -11.42 0.00 8.73
C ASP A 48 -12.62 -0.90 9.06
N ARG A 49 -13.39 -1.28 8.04
CA ARG A 49 -14.57 -2.15 8.13
C ARG A 49 -14.39 -3.46 7.35
N GLY A 50 -13.16 -3.95 7.24
CA GLY A 50 -12.87 -5.23 6.60
C GLY A 50 -13.09 -5.21 5.10
N TRP A 51 -12.74 -4.10 4.46
CA TRP A 51 -12.92 -3.87 3.03
C TRP A 51 -14.39 -3.86 2.58
N GLU A 52 -15.21 -3.06 3.28
CA GLU A 52 -16.61 -2.84 2.89
C GLU A 52 -16.73 -2.50 1.40
N THR A 53 -17.52 -3.31 0.69
CA THR A 53 -17.52 -3.43 -0.78
C THR A 53 -17.83 -2.12 -1.50
N VAL A 54 -18.79 -1.34 -1.01
CA VAL A 54 -19.21 -0.10 -1.67
C VAL A 54 -18.10 0.93 -1.62
N ARG A 55 -17.56 1.22 -0.43
CA ARG A 55 -16.43 2.17 -0.29
C ARG A 55 -15.18 1.70 -1.05
N ARG A 56 -14.91 0.39 -1.03
CA ARG A 56 -13.81 -0.20 -1.82
C ARG A 56 -13.98 0.10 -3.30
N GLN A 57 -15.18 -0.14 -3.84
CA GLN A 57 -15.47 0.07 -5.25
C GLN A 57 -15.34 1.55 -5.63
N ILE A 58 -15.85 2.47 -4.79
CA ILE A 58 -15.71 3.92 -5.01
C ILE A 58 -14.23 4.31 -5.11
N ALA A 59 -13.39 3.82 -4.19
CA ALA A 59 -11.96 4.09 -4.25
C ALA A 59 -11.29 3.54 -5.53
N ILE A 60 -11.66 2.32 -5.93
CA ILE A 60 -11.17 1.69 -7.17
C ILE A 60 -11.56 2.51 -8.39
N ASP A 61 -12.81 2.95 -8.47
CA ASP A 61 -13.32 3.71 -9.62
C ASP A 61 -12.60 5.06 -9.74
N LEU A 62 -12.41 5.76 -8.62
CA LEU A 62 -11.67 7.02 -8.58
C LEU A 62 -10.22 6.85 -9.01
N PHE A 63 -9.48 5.88 -8.45
CA PHE A 63 -8.08 5.66 -8.85
C PHE A 63 -7.95 5.15 -10.29
N THR A 64 -8.92 4.36 -10.77
CA THR A 64 -8.96 3.93 -12.18
C THR A 64 -9.15 5.14 -13.09
N HIS A 65 -10.07 6.04 -12.75
CA HIS A 65 -10.28 7.27 -13.50
C HIS A 65 -9.03 8.16 -13.51
N LEU A 66 -8.40 8.37 -12.36
CA LEU A 66 -7.15 9.13 -12.24
C LEU A 66 -6.02 8.51 -13.07
N THR A 67 -5.89 7.19 -13.08
CA THR A 67 -4.90 6.47 -13.90
C THR A 67 -5.14 6.67 -15.40
N ILE A 68 -6.41 6.75 -15.84
CA ILE A 68 -6.76 7.02 -17.24
C ILE A 68 -6.48 8.48 -17.60
N GLN A 69 -6.78 9.42 -16.70
CA GLN A 69 -6.59 10.85 -16.92
C GLN A 69 -5.11 11.26 -16.99
N ASP A 70 -4.27 10.74 -16.08
CA ASP A 70 -2.83 11.00 -16.08
C ASP A 70 -2.02 9.70 -15.91
N PRO A 71 -1.79 8.95 -17.01
CA PRO A 71 -1.13 7.65 -16.98
C PRO A 71 0.37 7.71 -16.64
N ARG A 72 0.93 8.92 -16.46
CA ARG A 72 2.32 9.14 -16.05
C ARG A 72 2.47 9.21 -14.54
N ASP A 73 1.41 9.49 -13.81
CA ASP A 73 1.43 9.55 -12.36
C ASP A 73 1.26 8.14 -11.78
N SER A 74 2.37 7.52 -11.40
CA SER A 74 2.37 6.15 -10.86
C SER A 74 1.65 6.03 -9.52
N ARG A 75 1.34 7.15 -8.83
CA ARG A 75 0.68 7.11 -7.52
C ARG A 75 -0.69 6.45 -7.61
N PHE A 76 -1.42 6.65 -8.69
CA PHE A 76 -2.78 6.11 -8.87
C PHE A 76 -2.81 4.60 -9.05
N PRO A 77 -2.09 4.00 -10.02
CA PRO A 77 -2.01 2.55 -10.11
C PRO A 77 -1.33 1.94 -8.88
N PHE A 78 -0.41 2.64 -8.22
CA PHE A 78 0.17 2.16 -6.97
C PHE A 78 -0.89 1.97 -5.87
N GLN A 79 -1.79 2.93 -5.67
CA GLN A 79 -2.89 2.79 -4.70
C GLN A 79 -3.85 1.66 -5.08
N LEU A 80 -4.16 1.48 -6.38
CA LEU A 80 -4.94 0.32 -6.83
C LEU A 80 -4.28 -1.01 -6.45
N ALA A 81 -2.97 -1.12 -6.62
CA ALA A 81 -2.24 -2.33 -6.24
C ALA A 81 -2.35 -2.63 -4.74
N LEU A 82 -2.25 -1.60 -3.88
CA LEU A 82 -2.42 -1.76 -2.43
C LEU A 82 -3.84 -2.23 -2.08
N ILE A 83 -4.87 -1.59 -2.64
CA ILE A 83 -6.28 -1.95 -2.40
C ILE A 83 -6.53 -3.40 -2.82
N TYR A 84 -6.14 -3.77 -4.04
CA TYR A 84 -6.36 -5.12 -4.56
C TYR A 84 -5.66 -6.19 -3.74
N PHE A 85 -4.41 -5.94 -3.32
CA PHE A 85 -3.68 -6.91 -2.53
C PHE A 85 -4.26 -7.03 -1.13
N ASP A 86 -4.33 -5.93 -0.39
CA ASP A 86 -4.75 -5.96 1.02
C ASP A 86 -6.17 -6.49 1.16
N SER A 87 -7.10 -6.18 0.24
CA SER A 87 -8.48 -6.71 0.31
C SER A 87 -8.57 -8.21 0.04
N SER A 88 -7.52 -8.81 -0.50
CA SER A 88 -7.49 -10.22 -0.88
C SER A 88 -6.72 -11.09 0.12
N MET A 89 -6.25 -10.52 1.22
CA MET A 89 -5.49 -11.27 2.22
C MET A 89 -6.41 -11.80 3.34
N SER A 90 -6.15 -13.01 3.83
CA SER A 90 -7.01 -13.66 4.84
C SER A 90 -6.96 -12.99 6.21
N ASP A 91 -5.88 -12.29 6.52
CA ASP A 91 -5.64 -11.50 7.73
C ASP A 91 -6.23 -10.08 7.64
N SER A 92 -6.81 -9.69 6.51
CA SER A 92 -7.49 -8.39 6.36
C SER A 92 -8.94 -8.41 6.88
N SER A 93 -9.25 -9.29 7.83
CA SER A 93 -10.59 -9.48 8.35
C SER A 93 -10.95 -8.44 9.40
N TRP A 94 -12.17 -7.93 9.32
CA TRP A 94 -12.82 -7.17 10.38
C TRP A 94 -13.94 -8.05 10.92
N GLU A 95 -14.02 -8.19 12.25
CA GLU A 95 -14.95 -9.13 12.92
C GLU A 95 -14.83 -10.61 12.51
N GLY A 96 -13.68 -11.02 11.95
CA GLY A 96 -13.39 -12.41 11.58
C GLY A 96 -13.94 -12.85 10.23
N GLU A 97 -14.59 -11.96 9.47
CA GLU A 97 -14.99 -12.23 8.09
C GLU A 97 -13.90 -11.77 7.11
N SER A 98 -13.41 -12.72 6.31
CA SER A 98 -12.54 -12.40 5.17
C SER A 98 -13.37 -11.69 4.11
N ALA A 99 -12.85 -10.59 3.57
CA ALA A 99 -13.48 -9.87 2.47
C ALA A 99 -13.60 -10.73 1.19
N GLY A 100 -12.82 -11.82 1.10
CA GLY A 100 -12.98 -12.85 0.07
C GLY A 100 -12.62 -12.40 -1.35
N PHE A 101 -11.90 -11.28 -1.51
CA PHE A 101 -11.40 -10.88 -2.82
C PHE A 101 -10.19 -11.74 -3.25
N HIS A 102 -9.98 -11.87 -4.55
CA HIS A 102 -8.94 -12.72 -5.16
C HIS A 102 -8.12 -11.94 -6.20
N ASP A 103 -7.73 -10.72 -5.86
CA ASP A 103 -7.07 -9.77 -6.76
C ASP A 103 -5.53 -9.71 -6.57
N GLN A 104 -4.90 -10.67 -5.89
CA GLN A 104 -3.44 -10.62 -5.59
C GLN A 104 -2.59 -10.57 -6.87
N ASP A 105 -2.93 -11.37 -7.87
CA ASP A 105 -2.21 -11.38 -9.16
C ASP A 105 -2.38 -10.06 -9.92
N LYS A 106 -3.57 -9.46 -9.83
CA LYS A 106 -3.85 -8.15 -10.41
C LYS A 106 -2.99 -7.08 -9.75
N ALA A 107 -2.88 -7.10 -8.43
CA ALA A 107 -2.03 -6.19 -7.68
C ALA A 107 -0.55 -6.33 -8.06
N LEU A 108 -0.03 -7.56 -8.13
CA LEU A 108 1.35 -7.82 -8.56
C LEU A 108 1.63 -7.33 -9.98
N ARG A 109 0.70 -7.56 -10.92
CA ARG A 109 0.84 -7.09 -12.30
C ARG A 109 0.95 -5.57 -12.37
N ILE A 110 0.12 -4.85 -11.62
CA ILE A 110 0.19 -3.38 -11.56
C ILE A 110 1.56 -2.90 -11.08
N LEU A 111 2.10 -3.47 -10.01
CA LEU A 111 3.43 -3.12 -9.51
C LEU A 111 4.53 -3.42 -10.54
N VAL A 112 4.44 -4.56 -11.22
CA VAL A 112 5.38 -4.93 -12.30
C VAL A 112 5.34 -3.88 -13.42
N ASP A 113 4.16 -3.43 -13.82
CA ASP A 113 4.02 -2.45 -14.90
C ASP A 113 4.50 -1.05 -14.49
N ILE A 114 4.35 -0.65 -13.22
CA ILE A 114 4.97 0.57 -12.68
C ILE A 114 6.50 0.44 -12.76
N ILE A 115 7.06 -0.67 -12.25
CA ILE A 115 8.52 -0.89 -12.20
C ILE A 115 9.14 -0.95 -13.61
N LYS A 116 8.42 -1.49 -14.61
CA LYS A 116 8.89 -1.49 -16.00
C LYS A 116 9.11 -0.07 -16.55
N LYS A 117 8.24 0.87 -16.18
CA LYS A 117 8.33 2.28 -16.60
C LYS A 117 9.33 3.05 -15.74
N GLU A 118 9.36 2.75 -14.45
CA GLU A 118 10.15 3.45 -13.44
C GLU A 118 11.01 2.45 -12.65
N TYR A 119 12.12 2.01 -13.26
CA TYR A 119 12.93 0.92 -12.72
C TYR A 119 13.52 1.19 -11.32
N LYS A 120 13.66 2.46 -10.91
CA LYS A 120 14.11 2.88 -9.57
C LYS A 120 12.96 3.26 -8.62
N ASN A 121 11.70 2.95 -8.94
CA ASN A 121 10.57 3.25 -8.06
C ASN A 121 10.63 2.40 -6.77
N VAL A 122 11.22 2.99 -5.73
CA VAL A 122 11.44 2.35 -4.42
C VAL A 122 10.10 1.91 -3.79
N PRO A 123 9.04 2.76 -3.72
CA PRO A 123 7.75 2.34 -3.17
C PRO A 123 7.15 1.11 -3.86
N ALA A 124 7.14 1.06 -5.19
CA ALA A 124 6.56 -0.06 -5.93
C ALA A 124 7.35 -1.35 -5.73
N ARG A 125 8.69 -1.29 -5.72
CA ARG A 125 9.54 -2.46 -5.44
C ARG A 125 9.38 -2.95 -4.00
N PHE A 126 9.32 -2.04 -3.04
CA PHE A 126 9.11 -2.38 -1.63
C PHE A 126 7.74 -3.03 -1.41
N ALA A 127 6.67 -2.50 -2.02
CA ALA A 127 5.36 -3.13 -1.99
C ALA A 127 5.38 -4.52 -2.64
N LYS A 128 6.04 -4.68 -3.79
CA LYS A 128 6.18 -5.98 -4.47
C LYS A 128 6.89 -7.00 -3.57
N ALA A 129 7.97 -6.59 -2.90
CA ALA A 129 8.68 -7.47 -1.96
C ALA A 129 7.76 -7.91 -0.80
N ASN A 130 6.98 -6.99 -0.21
CA ASN A 130 6.01 -7.33 0.83
C ASN A 130 4.92 -8.28 0.33
N PHE A 131 4.38 -8.04 -0.86
CA PHE A 131 3.34 -8.89 -1.45
C PHE A 131 3.85 -10.31 -1.66
N LEU A 132 5.04 -10.45 -2.23
CA LEU A 132 5.69 -11.75 -2.42
C LEU A 132 5.91 -12.48 -1.08
N TYR A 133 6.39 -11.77 -0.06
CA TYR A 133 6.59 -12.35 1.27
C TYR A 133 5.27 -12.89 1.85
N ARG A 134 4.22 -12.08 1.82
CA ARG A 134 2.89 -12.46 2.35
C ARG A 134 2.23 -13.59 1.57
N LEU A 135 2.61 -13.79 0.31
CA LEU A 135 2.20 -14.94 -0.51
C LEU A 135 3.07 -16.19 -0.30
N GLY A 136 4.04 -16.16 0.63
CA GLY A 136 4.97 -17.26 0.89
C GLY A 136 6.08 -17.41 -0.17
N ARG A 137 6.21 -16.46 -1.10
CA ARG A 137 7.25 -16.43 -2.13
C ARG A 137 8.52 -15.76 -1.56
N THR A 138 9.08 -16.37 -0.54
CA THR A 138 10.14 -15.79 0.30
C THR A 138 11.41 -15.45 -0.47
N GLU A 139 11.87 -16.32 -1.38
CA GLU A 139 13.07 -16.06 -2.19
C GLU A 139 12.87 -14.89 -3.16
N ASP A 140 11.73 -14.85 -3.87
CA ASP A 140 11.40 -13.74 -4.76
C ASP A 140 11.29 -12.42 -3.98
N SER A 141 10.75 -12.47 -2.76
CA SER A 141 10.68 -11.31 -1.86
C SER A 141 12.07 -10.82 -1.48
N LYS A 142 12.95 -11.73 -1.07
CA LYS A 142 14.35 -11.43 -0.72
C LYS A 142 15.07 -10.75 -1.88
N GLU A 143 14.92 -11.28 -3.09
CA GLU A 143 15.53 -10.69 -4.29
C GLU A 143 15.06 -9.25 -4.52
N GLU A 144 13.75 -8.98 -4.40
CA GLU A 144 13.23 -7.61 -4.54
C GLU A 144 13.70 -6.70 -3.41
N TYR A 145 13.76 -7.18 -2.15
CA TYR A 145 14.31 -6.38 -1.05
C TYR A 145 15.77 -6.00 -1.27
N LEU A 146 16.60 -6.90 -1.79
CA LEU A 146 18.00 -6.60 -2.15
C LEU A 146 18.09 -5.53 -3.24
N LYS A 147 17.19 -5.55 -4.24
CA LYS A 147 17.10 -4.49 -5.26
C LYS A 147 16.70 -3.15 -4.65
N VAL A 148 15.75 -3.13 -3.71
CA VAL A 148 15.37 -1.91 -2.98
C VAL A 148 16.54 -1.38 -2.17
N LYS A 149 17.19 -2.24 -1.38
CA LYS A 149 18.38 -1.89 -0.58
C LYS A 149 19.42 -1.19 -1.45
N LYS A 150 19.83 -1.83 -2.55
CA LYS A 150 20.80 -1.29 -3.49
C LYS A 150 20.36 0.05 -4.09
N THR A 151 19.08 0.19 -4.45
CA THR A 151 18.56 1.44 -5.00
C THR A 151 18.67 2.59 -3.99
N ILE A 152 18.36 2.34 -2.72
CA ILE A 152 18.46 3.37 -1.67
C ILE A 152 19.93 3.71 -1.37
N GLU A 153 20.83 2.71 -1.38
CA GLU A 153 22.28 2.94 -1.26
C GLU A 153 22.82 3.84 -2.39
N GLU A 154 22.46 3.55 -3.65
CA GLU A 154 22.84 4.40 -4.79
C GLU A 154 22.30 5.84 -4.66
N LEU A 155 21.07 6.02 -4.17
CA LEU A 155 20.49 7.34 -3.92
C LEU A 155 21.22 8.07 -2.78
N ASN A 156 21.65 7.34 -1.75
CA ASN A 156 22.42 7.91 -0.64
C ASN A 156 23.80 8.37 -1.10
N ASP A 157 24.49 7.55 -1.90
CA ASP A 157 25.80 7.89 -2.46
C ASP A 157 25.73 9.10 -3.40
N ALA A 158 24.59 9.29 -4.07
CA ALA A 158 24.28 10.48 -4.86
C ALA A 158 23.86 11.71 -4.02
N GLY A 159 23.82 11.60 -2.69
CA GLY A 159 23.42 12.69 -1.78
C GLY A 159 21.91 12.99 -1.75
N LEU A 160 21.08 12.08 -2.27
CA LEU A 160 19.62 12.26 -2.38
C LEU A 160 18.84 11.72 -1.18
N VAL A 161 19.51 11.02 -0.26
CA VAL A 161 18.89 10.50 0.98
C VAL A 161 19.16 11.47 2.13
N ARG A 162 18.11 12.19 2.54
CA ARG A 162 18.20 13.14 3.65
C ARG A 162 18.52 12.41 4.96
N GLY A 163 19.60 12.83 5.61
CA GLY A 163 20.01 12.29 6.92
C GLY A 163 20.74 10.95 6.86
N GLY A 164 21.04 10.43 5.67
CA GLY A 164 21.76 9.19 5.48
C GLY A 164 20.90 7.92 5.63
N LEU A 165 21.49 6.76 5.35
CA LEU A 165 20.82 5.45 5.43
C LEU A 165 20.26 5.12 6.81
N GLU A 166 20.94 5.54 7.88
CA GLU A 166 20.54 5.28 9.27
C GLU A 166 19.19 5.92 9.63
N LYS A 167 18.88 7.08 9.03
CA LYS A 167 17.63 7.82 9.27
C LYS A 167 16.57 7.55 8.19
N ASN A 168 16.85 6.67 7.24
CA ASN A 168 15.91 6.35 6.18
C ASN A 168 15.03 5.17 6.60
N ASP A 169 13.77 5.44 6.95
CA ASP A 169 12.84 4.42 7.44
C ASP A 169 12.64 3.26 6.44
N SER A 170 12.57 3.56 5.14
CA SER A 170 12.46 2.52 4.11
C SER A 170 13.68 1.59 4.14
N TYR A 171 14.89 2.13 4.25
CA TYR A 171 16.11 1.34 4.33
C TYR A 171 16.15 0.47 5.59
N GLN A 172 15.80 1.04 6.74
CA GLN A 172 15.74 0.29 8.01
C GLN A 172 14.71 -0.85 7.93
N ASN A 173 13.54 -0.58 7.33
CA ASN A 173 12.52 -1.62 7.12
C ASN A 173 13.00 -2.73 6.18
N VAL A 174 13.75 -2.39 5.11
CA VAL A 174 14.36 -3.41 4.23
C VAL A 174 15.33 -4.29 5.00
N LEU A 175 16.22 -3.72 5.82
CA LEU A 175 17.18 -4.50 6.61
C LEU A 175 16.47 -5.42 7.61
N GLN A 176 15.44 -4.92 8.30
CA GLN A 176 14.66 -5.72 9.23
C GLN A 176 13.93 -6.87 8.52
N ASN A 177 13.35 -6.62 7.35
CA ASN A 177 12.63 -7.65 6.61
C ASN A 177 13.57 -8.71 6.02
N LEU A 178 14.75 -8.31 5.51
CA LEU A 178 15.78 -9.26 5.07
C LEU A 178 16.24 -10.16 6.23
N LYS A 179 16.51 -9.58 7.40
CA LYS A 179 16.88 -10.32 8.60
C LYS A 179 15.78 -11.32 9.02
N LYS A 180 14.51 -10.88 9.02
CA LYS A 180 13.37 -11.77 9.32
C LYS A 180 13.29 -12.94 8.34
N ILE A 181 13.53 -12.70 7.05
CA ILE A 181 13.54 -13.75 6.03
C ILE A 181 14.65 -14.77 6.33
N GLU A 182 15.87 -14.32 6.59
CA GLU A 182 17.01 -15.18 6.89
C GLU A 182 16.80 -16.03 8.15
N GLU A 183 16.32 -15.41 9.23
CA GLU A 183 15.99 -16.12 10.48
C GLU A 183 14.86 -17.14 10.29
N SER A 184 13.92 -16.89 9.37
CA SER A 184 12.84 -17.84 9.08
C SER A 184 13.34 -19.04 8.30
N SER A 185 14.25 -18.84 7.35
CA SER A 185 14.88 -19.92 6.58
C SER A 185 15.69 -20.86 7.47
N LEU A 186 16.47 -20.31 8.42
CA LEU A 186 17.29 -21.10 9.34
C LEU A 186 16.49 -21.97 10.33
N LYS A 187 15.22 -21.64 10.57
CA LYS A 187 14.32 -22.42 11.44
C LYS A 187 13.56 -23.52 10.70
N ALA A 188 13.56 -23.47 9.37
CA ALA A 188 12.90 -24.46 8.52
C ALA A 188 13.84 -25.62 8.12
N GLU A 189 15.13 -25.47 8.37
CA GLU A 189 16.18 -26.51 8.27
C GLU A 189 16.33 -27.29 9.58
#